data_AF-A0A673FK70-F1
#
_entry.id   AF-A0A673FK70-F1
#
_cell.length_a   1.000
_cell.length_b   1.000
_cell.length_c   1.000
_cell.angle_alpha   90.00
_cell.angle_beta   90.00
_cell.angle_gamma   90.00
#
_symmetry.space_group_name_H-M   'P 1'
#
loop_
_entity.id
_entity.type
_entity.pdbx_description
1 polymer ?
#
loop_
_entity_poly.entity_id
_entity_poly.type
_entity_poly.pdbx_seq_one_letter_code
_entity_poly.pdbx_strand_id
1 'polypeptide(L)'
;MRSEPEPSCVSMRSDWSMGHPVHFKIGDLYITESESGEISNEHEVRQIETQSRRAATEDTPIKCSDIFRALPGQDKPIRTVLTKGVAGIGKTVSVQKFILDWAEGKENQDVQLIFPLPFREINLIKDKTLSLSDLLQVFFPEANKMEISSGKYKALFIFDGLDECRLPLHFKRNETLRHANKKKSVDVLLTNLIVGNLLPSALIWITSRPAAADLIPSECVHRVTEVRGLYFLFNSGFTVKLI
;
A
#
# COMPACT_ATOMS: atom_id res chain seq x y z
N MET A 1 47.31 -1.29 -4.82
CA MET A 1 46.15 -0.40 -5.03
C MET A 1 44.93 -1.28 -5.27
N ARG A 2 44.01 -1.36 -4.30
CA ARG A 2 42.71 -2.05 -4.47
C ARG A 2 41.71 -1.00 -4.92
N SER A 3 41.19 -1.14 -6.13
CA SER A 3 40.09 -0.33 -6.66
C SER A 3 38.80 -0.74 -5.96
N GLU A 4 38.12 0.23 -5.35
CA GLU A 4 36.74 0.07 -4.89
C GLU A 4 35.81 -0.07 -6.11
N PRO A 5 34.77 -0.94 -6.06
CA PRO A 5 33.78 -1.00 -7.11
C PRO A 5 32.81 0.19 -6.99
N GLU A 6 32.70 1.00 -8.05
CA GLU A 6 31.68 2.04 -8.15
C GLU A 6 30.27 1.44 -8.09
N PRO A 7 29.36 1.97 -7.26
CA PRO A 7 27.98 1.53 -7.26
C PRO A 7 27.25 2.15 -8.45
N SER A 8 26.91 1.32 -9.45
CA SER A 8 25.97 1.69 -10.51
C SER A 8 24.55 1.75 -9.94
N CYS A 9 24.24 2.80 -9.19
CA CYS A 9 22.88 3.08 -8.73
C CYS A 9 22.10 3.74 -9.87
N VAL A 10 21.37 2.93 -10.64
CA VAL A 10 20.30 3.45 -11.48
C VAL A 10 19.21 3.97 -10.54
N SER A 11 19.10 5.30 -10.44
CA SER A 11 17.93 5.94 -9.85
C SER A 11 16.75 5.68 -10.77
N MET A 12 15.70 5.02 -10.29
CA MET A 12 14.46 4.75 -11.07
C MET A 12 13.62 6.03 -11.32
N ARG A 13 14.25 7.19 -11.31
CA ARG A 13 13.63 8.50 -11.48
C ARG A 13 13.55 8.98 -12.93
N SER A 14 13.98 8.18 -13.90
CA SER A 14 14.18 8.69 -15.25
C SER A 14 12.88 8.75 -16.08
N ASP A 15 12.50 10.00 -16.34
CA ASP A 15 11.61 10.58 -17.38
C ASP A 15 10.09 10.40 -17.24
N TRP A 16 9.45 11.42 -16.64
CA TRP A 16 7.99 11.57 -16.52
C TRP A 16 7.47 12.63 -17.50
N SER A 17 6.50 12.27 -18.34
CA SER A 17 5.76 13.24 -19.17
C SER A 17 4.74 13.99 -18.32
N MET A 18 4.98 15.30 -18.10
CA MET A 18 4.17 16.17 -17.24
C MET A 18 2.93 16.71 -17.96
N GLY A 19 1.75 16.26 -17.57
CA GLY A 19 0.51 17.04 -17.67
C GLY A 19 0.47 18.15 -16.60
N HIS A 20 -0.44 19.11 -16.72
CA HIS A 20 -0.54 20.29 -15.83
C HIS A 20 -0.65 19.94 -14.32
N PRO A 21 -0.15 20.81 -13.42
CA PRO A 21 -0.15 20.54 -11.97
C PRO A 21 -1.57 20.39 -11.42
N VAL A 22 -1.84 19.28 -10.73
CA VAL A 22 -3.10 19.06 -10.01
C VAL A 22 -2.90 19.43 -8.54
N HIS A 23 -3.71 20.36 -8.02
CA HIS A 23 -3.79 20.64 -6.60
C HIS A 23 -4.79 19.69 -5.93
N PHE A 24 -4.27 18.70 -5.20
CA PHE A 24 -5.08 17.84 -4.33
C PHE A 24 -5.17 18.45 -2.93
N LYS A 25 -6.38 18.76 -2.45
CA LYS A 25 -6.62 18.96 -1.02
C LYS A 25 -6.87 17.59 -0.41
N ILE A 26 -5.96 17.15 0.46
CA ILE A 26 -6.00 15.84 1.10
C ILE A 26 -6.99 15.90 2.27
N GLY A 27 -7.88 14.92 2.37
CA GLY A 27 -8.63 14.65 3.60
C GLY A 27 -7.69 14.11 4.67
N ASP A 28 -7.95 14.44 5.94
CA ASP A 28 -7.06 14.04 7.03
C ASP A 28 -7.10 12.52 7.26
N LEU A 29 -5.93 11.93 7.49
CA LEU A 29 -5.81 10.54 7.93
C LEU A 29 -5.77 10.51 9.45
N TYR A 30 -6.50 9.59 10.05
CA TYR A 30 -6.52 9.38 11.48
C TYR A 30 -6.00 7.98 11.81
N ILE A 31 -5.20 7.86 12.86
CA ILE A 31 -4.93 6.56 13.48
C ILE A 31 -6.11 6.25 14.39
N THR A 32 -6.71 5.09 14.15
CA THR A 32 -7.71 4.52 15.05
C THR A 32 -7.04 3.51 15.94
N GLU A 33 -7.14 3.67 17.26
CA GLU A 33 -6.76 2.62 18.20
C GLU A 33 -7.77 1.47 18.07
N SER A 34 -7.38 0.39 17.38
CA SER A 34 -8.16 -0.84 17.40
C SER A 34 -7.52 -1.83 18.35
N GLU A 35 -8.02 -1.92 19.58
CA GLU A 35 -8.04 -3.20 20.28
C GLU A 35 -8.91 -4.16 19.45
N SER A 36 -8.29 -5.23 18.96
CA SER A 36 -8.93 -6.46 18.46
C SER A 36 -10.31 -6.35 17.78
N GLY A 37 -10.31 -6.33 16.44
CA GLY A 37 -11.25 -7.14 15.64
C GLY A 37 -12.77 -6.99 15.86
N GLU A 38 -13.28 -5.83 16.30
CA GLU A 38 -14.73 -5.65 16.35
C GLU A 38 -15.34 -5.48 14.94
N ILE A 39 -16.29 -6.37 14.66
CA ILE A 39 -17.06 -6.51 13.42
C ILE A 39 -17.94 -5.27 13.23
N SER A 40 -17.51 -4.31 12.42
CA SER A 40 -18.38 -3.22 11.96
C SER A 40 -19.15 -3.65 10.71
N ASN A 41 -20.15 -4.51 10.89
CA ASN A 41 -21.15 -4.84 9.85
C ASN A 41 -22.27 -3.77 9.79
N GLU A 42 -21.92 -2.50 9.97
CA GLU A 42 -22.87 -1.41 9.92
C GLU A 42 -22.98 -0.82 8.51
N HIS A 43 -24.17 -0.34 8.14
CA HIS A 43 -24.40 0.37 6.89
C HIS A 43 -23.46 1.59 6.76
N GLU A 44 -23.00 1.91 5.55
CA GLU A 44 -22.06 3.01 5.29
C GLU A 44 -22.54 4.36 5.88
N VAL A 45 -23.85 4.60 5.95
CA VAL A 45 -24.45 5.79 6.59
C VAL A 45 -24.16 5.84 8.09
N ARG A 46 -24.33 4.72 8.80
CA ARG A 46 -24.03 4.63 10.24
C ARG A 46 -22.54 4.72 10.53
N GLN A 47 -21.70 4.25 9.60
CA GLN A 47 -20.25 4.43 9.70
C GLN A 47 -19.86 5.91 9.60
N ILE A 48 -20.46 6.68 8.69
CA ILE A 48 -20.23 8.13 8.59
C ILE A 48 -20.68 8.85 9.86
N GLU A 49 -21.86 8.51 10.40
CA GLU A 49 -22.37 9.08 11.65
C GLU A 49 -21.46 8.74 12.84
N THR A 50 -20.99 7.49 12.94
CA THR A 50 -20.07 7.05 13.99
C THR A 50 -18.70 7.72 13.87
N GLN A 51 -18.17 7.87 12.65
CA GLN A 51 -16.94 8.61 12.36
C GLN A 51 -17.04 10.07 12.84
N SER A 52 -18.17 10.73 12.57
CA SER A 52 -18.38 12.12 13.01
C SER A 52 -18.36 12.26 14.54
N ARG A 53 -18.82 11.24 15.27
CA ARG A 53 -18.83 11.22 16.74
C ARG A 53 -17.45 10.88 17.33
N ARG A 54 -16.71 9.93 16.75
CA ARG A 54 -15.36 9.54 17.20
C ARG A 54 -14.30 10.62 16.99
N ALA A 55 -14.46 11.45 15.95
CA ALA A 55 -13.61 12.61 15.70
C ALA A 55 -13.55 13.61 16.87
N ALA A 56 -14.46 13.52 17.86
CA ALA A 56 -14.53 14.44 18.98
C ALA A 56 -13.67 14.04 20.20
N THR A 57 -13.20 12.79 20.36
CA THR A 57 -12.63 12.38 21.67
C THR A 57 -11.44 11.42 21.72
N GLU A 58 -11.08 10.62 20.69
CA GLU A 58 -10.10 9.51 20.91
C GLU A 58 -9.04 9.26 19.81
N ASP A 59 -9.20 9.76 18.57
CA ASP A 59 -8.28 9.41 17.47
C ASP A 59 -7.11 10.40 17.31
N THR A 60 -5.93 9.87 16.93
CA THR A 60 -4.74 10.70 16.69
C THR A 60 -4.64 11.05 15.19
N PRO A 61 -4.70 12.34 14.80
CA PRO A 61 -4.49 12.73 13.41
C PRO A 61 -3.04 12.44 12.99
N ILE A 62 -2.86 11.98 11.76
CA ILE A 62 -1.54 11.78 11.15
C ILE A 62 -1.48 12.30 9.73
N LYS A 63 -0.29 12.74 9.33
CA LYS A 63 -0.02 13.07 7.94
C LYS A 63 0.18 11.78 7.14
N CYS A 64 -0.26 11.78 5.87
CA CYS A 64 -0.08 10.66 4.95
C CYS A 64 1.40 10.25 4.77
N SER A 65 2.33 11.20 4.83
CA SER A 65 3.77 10.92 4.77
C SER A 65 4.31 10.20 6.01
N ASP A 66 3.57 10.17 7.11
CA ASP A 66 4.01 9.61 8.38
C ASP A 66 3.33 8.27 8.71
N ILE A 67 2.58 7.68 7.76
CA ILE A 67 1.78 6.45 7.99
C ILE A 67 2.62 5.27 8.51
N PHE A 68 3.88 5.17 8.11
CA PHE A 68 4.83 4.13 8.55
C PHE A 68 5.75 4.58 9.69
N ARG A 69 5.64 5.83 10.15
CA ARG A 69 6.46 6.34 11.26
C ARG A 69 5.80 5.97 12.59
N ALA A 70 6.62 5.46 13.50
CA ALA A 70 6.18 5.18 14.86
C ALA A 70 5.77 6.49 15.57
N LEU A 71 4.68 6.44 16.35
CA LEU A 71 4.33 7.55 17.23
C LEU A 71 5.28 7.59 18.44
N PRO A 72 5.41 8.73 19.14
CA PRO A 72 6.16 8.79 20.40
C PRO A 72 5.69 7.69 21.38
N GLY A 73 6.61 6.88 21.88
CA GLY A 73 6.32 5.75 22.77
C GLY A 73 5.95 4.43 22.08
N GLN A 74 5.92 4.37 20.75
CA GLN A 74 5.81 3.11 19.99
C GLN A 74 7.20 2.64 19.52
N ASP A 75 7.71 1.57 20.12
CA ASP A 75 9.02 1.00 19.72
C ASP A 75 8.91 -0.08 18.64
N LYS A 76 7.69 -0.54 18.32
CA LYS A 76 7.48 -1.58 17.32
C LYS A 76 7.52 -1.01 15.90
N PRO A 77 8.28 -1.62 14.97
CA PRO A 77 8.31 -1.18 13.59
C PRO A 77 6.94 -1.38 12.93
N ILE A 78 6.50 -0.39 12.15
CA ILE A 78 5.24 -0.46 11.39
C ILE A 78 5.57 -0.91 9.98
N ARG A 79 5.32 -2.20 9.71
CA ARG A 79 5.51 -2.78 8.39
C ARG A 79 4.26 -2.70 7.52
N THR A 80 3.10 -2.97 8.11
CA THR A 80 1.83 -3.09 7.38
C THR A 80 0.81 -2.09 7.91
N VAL A 81 0.33 -1.21 7.04
CA VAL A 81 -0.74 -0.24 7.31
C VAL A 81 -2.00 -0.65 6.55
N LEU A 82 -3.14 -0.73 7.24
CA LEU A 82 -4.46 -0.92 6.64
C LEU A 82 -5.27 0.37 6.77
N THR A 83 -5.54 1.03 5.66
CA THR A 83 -6.34 2.26 5.61
C THR A 83 -7.78 1.96 5.22
N LYS A 84 -8.71 2.29 6.10
CA LYS A 84 -10.15 2.10 5.93
C LYS A 84 -10.84 3.41 5.56
N GLY A 85 -12.02 3.31 4.97
CA GLY A 85 -12.89 4.43 4.69
C GLY A 85 -14.03 4.06 3.74
N VAL A 86 -15.14 4.79 3.79
CA VAL A 86 -16.33 4.52 2.96
C VAL A 86 -16.05 4.71 1.46
N ALA A 87 -16.98 4.28 0.60
CA ALA A 87 -16.87 4.50 -0.84
C ALA A 87 -16.77 6.01 -1.15
N GLY A 88 -15.96 6.37 -2.16
CA GLY A 88 -15.81 7.77 -2.60
C GLY A 88 -15.03 8.70 -1.65
N ILE A 89 -14.65 8.25 -0.45
CA ILE A 89 -13.96 9.08 0.55
C ILE A 89 -12.50 9.43 0.19
N GLY A 90 -11.98 9.05 -0.99
CA GLY A 90 -10.64 9.45 -1.43
C GLY A 90 -9.45 8.58 -0.97
N LYS A 91 -9.67 7.31 -0.63
CA LYS A 91 -8.59 6.34 -0.35
C LYS A 91 -7.57 6.25 -1.51
N THR A 92 -8.04 5.96 -2.72
CA THR A 92 -7.19 5.90 -3.94
C THR A 92 -6.52 7.23 -4.25
N VAL A 93 -7.22 8.35 -4.03
CA VAL A 93 -6.65 9.70 -4.23
C VAL A 93 -5.48 9.95 -3.26
N SER A 94 -5.57 9.45 -2.02
CA SER A 94 -4.49 9.54 -1.03
C SER A 94 -3.26 8.73 -1.45
N VAL A 95 -3.47 7.53 -1.97
CA VAL A 95 -2.40 6.69 -2.55
C VAL A 95 -1.72 7.41 -3.71
N GLN A 96 -2.50 7.94 -4.65
CA GLN A 96 -1.97 8.68 -5.81
C GLN A 96 -1.17 9.90 -5.39
N LYS A 97 -1.65 10.66 -4.40
CA LYS A 97 -0.95 11.83 -3.87
C LYS A 97 0.36 11.45 -3.17
N PHE A 98 0.36 10.37 -2.37
CA PHE A 98 1.57 9.85 -1.74
C PHE A 98 2.63 9.48 -2.78
N ILE A 99 2.23 8.78 -3.85
CA ILE A 99 3.11 8.41 -4.96
C ILE A 99 3.62 9.64 -5.69
N LEU A 100 2.76 10.64 -5.97
CA LEU A 100 3.14 11.87 -6.64
C LEU A 100 4.19 12.65 -5.83
N ASP A 101 3.95 12.85 -4.53
CA ASP A 101 4.92 13.54 -3.66
C ASP A 101 6.25 12.79 -3.57
N TRP A 102 6.21 11.46 -3.58
CA TRP A 102 7.42 10.63 -3.63
C TRP A 102 8.17 10.80 -4.96
N ALA A 103 7.46 10.75 -6.09
CA ALA A 103 8.05 10.89 -7.43
C ALA A 103 8.66 12.28 -7.64
N GLU A 104 8.03 13.33 -7.10
CA GLU A 104 8.52 14.71 -7.14
C GLU A 104 9.64 15.00 -6.12
N GLY A 105 10.02 14.02 -5.29
CA GLY A 105 11.09 14.19 -4.31
C GLY A 105 10.68 14.98 -3.06
N LYS A 106 9.38 15.24 -2.86
CA LYS A 106 8.86 16.10 -1.77
C LYS A 106 8.82 15.40 -0.42
N GLU A 107 8.37 14.15 -0.39
CA GLU A 107 8.12 13.37 0.83
C GLU A 107 8.54 11.90 0.66
N ASN A 108 8.65 11.13 1.75
CA ASN A 108 8.85 9.67 1.76
C ASN A 108 10.10 9.16 1.02
N GLN A 109 11.16 9.96 0.91
CA GLN A 109 12.38 9.62 0.18
C GLN A 109 13.24 8.55 0.85
N ASP A 110 12.89 8.13 2.06
CA ASP A 110 13.44 6.95 2.70
C ASP A 110 13.00 5.65 2.00
N VAL A 111 11.86 5.66 1.30
CA VAL A 111 11.40 4.58 0.44
C VAL A 111 12.04 4.73 -0.95
N GLN A 112 12.73 3.69 -1.39
CA GLN A 112 13.47 3.71 -2.66
C GLN A 112 12.63 3.21 -3.84
N LEU A 113 11.65 2.34 -3.58
CA LEU A 113 10.82 1.70 -4.59
C LEU A 113 9.35 1.68 -4.15
N ILE A 114 8.43 2.05 -5.03
CA ILE A 114 6.98 1.94 -4.79
C ILE A 114 6.34 1.10 -5.89
N PHE A 115 5.61 0.06 -5.48
CA PHE A 115 4.86 -0.85 -6.35
C PHE A 115 3.36 -0.75 -6.03
N PRO A 116 2.59 0.12 -6.73
CA PRO A 116 1.14 0.09 -6.65
C PRO A 116 0.60 -1.15 -7.37
N LEU A 117 -0.26 -1.88 -6.69
CA LEU A 117 -0.88 -3.10 -7.18
C LEU A 117 -2.38 -3.00 -6.90
N PRO A 118 -3.16 -2.34 -7.78
CA PRO A 118 -4.61 -2.26 -7.62
C PRO A 118 -5.22 -3.67 -7.70
N PHE A 119 -6.09 -4.03 -6.75
CA PHE A 119 -6.72 -5.35 -6.77
C PHE A 119 -7.56 -5.60 -8.03
N ARG A 120 -8.16 -4.54 -8.59
CA ARG A 120 -8.84 -4.60 -9.90
C ARG A 120 -7.96 -5.19 -11.00
N GLU A 121 -6.70 -4.78 -11.05
CA GLU A 121 -5.74 -5.21 -12.05
C GLU A 121 -5.14 -6.57 -11.70
N ILE A 122 -4.87 -6.83 -10.41
CA ILE A 122 -4.46 -8.16 -9.92
C ILE A 122 -5.48 -9.23 -10.33
N ASN A 123 -6.78 -8.91 -10.25
CA ASN A 123 -7.84 -9.84 -10.63
C ASN A 123 -7.75 -10.32 -12.09
N LEU A 124 -7.11 -9.56 -12.98
CA LEU A 124 -6.93 -9.93 -14.39
C LEU A 124 -5.90 -11.05 -14.58
N ILE A 125 -5.06 -11.28 -13.57
CA ILE A 125 -3.99 -12.29 -13.60
C ILE A 125 -4.12 -13.35 -12.49
N LYS A 126 -5.23 -13.36 -11.76
CA LYS A 126 -5.46 -14.21 -10.59
C LYS A 126 -5.21 -15.71 -10.81
N ASP A 127 -5.45 -16.20 -12.03
CA ASP A 127 -5.33 -17.61 -12.41
C ASP A 127 -3.93 -17.98 -12.92
N LYS A 128 -3.00 -17.01 -12.97
CA LYS A 128 -1.61 -17.24 -13.40
C LYS A 128 -0.74 -17.80 -12.28
N THR A 129 0.28 -18.54 -12.69
CA THR A 129 1.40 -18.96 -11.83
C THR A 129 2.65 -18.16 -12.19
N LEU A 130 3.11 -17.34 -11.25
CA LEU A 130 4.13 -16.31 -11.46
C LEU A 130 5.16 -16.37 -10.33
N SER A 131 6.41 -16.01 -10.60
CA SER A 131 7.33 -15.58 -9.55
C SER A 131 7.00 -14.14 -9.12
N LEU A 132 7.60 -13.64 -8.05
CA LEU A 132 7.42 -12.22 -7.68
C LEU A 132 7.94 -11.28 -8.77
N SER A 133 9.07 -11.64 -9.38
CA SER A 133 9.64 -10.88 -10.49
C SER A 133 8.72 -10.91 -11.71
N ASP A 134 8.12 -12.06 -12.05
CA ASP A 134 7.15 -12.14 -13.14
C ASP A 134 5.90 -11.29 -12.84
N LEU A 135 5.40 -11.32 -11.59
CA LEU A 135 4.28 -10.50 -11.15
C LEU A 135 4.57 -9.02 -11.38
N LEU A 136 5.73 -8.55 -10.94
CA LEU A 136 6.09 -7.14 -11.08
C LEU A 136 6.35 -6.74 -12.52
N GLN A 137 6.94 -7.61 -13.33
CA GLN A 137 7.10 -7.37 -14.76
C GLN A 137 5.76 -7.23 -15.50
N VAL A 138 4.68 -7.84 -15.01
CA VAL A 138 3.34 -7.65 -15.60
C VAL A 138 2.81 -6.23 -15.39
N PHE A 139 3.05 -5.65 -14.21
CA PHE A 139 2.59 -4.29 -13.87
C PHE A 139 3.56 -3.19 -14.30
N PHE A 140 4.85 -3.53 -14.37
CA PHE A 140 5.98 -2.63 -14.59
C PHE A 140 6.89 -3.22 -15.68
N PRO A 141 6.41 -3.35 -16.94
CA PRO A 141 7.19 -3.99 -18.00
C PRO A 141 8.39 -3.15 -18.45
N GLU A 142 8.35 -1.83 -18.21
CA GLU A 142 9.45 -0.91 -18.50
C GLU A 142 10.52 -0.87 -17.39
N ALA A 143 10.23 -1.33 -16.18
CA ALA A 143 11.25 -1.57 -15.15
C ALA A 143 12.21 -2.68 -15.62
N ASN A 144 13.41 -2.28 -16.06
CA ASN A 144 14.53 -3.19 -16.31
C ASN A 144 14.59 -4.27 -15.23
N LYS A 145 14.58 -5.56 -15.63
CA LYS A 145 14.53 -6.76 -14.74
C LYS A 145 15.08 -6.47 -13.35
N MET A 146 14.21 -6.02 -12.45
CA MET A 146 14.65 -5.64 -11.12
C MET A 146 14.88 -6.90 -10.32
N GLU A 147 16.12 -7.13 -9.92
CA GLU A 147 16.39 -8.06 -8.83
C GLU A 147 15.95 -7.42 -7.52
N ILE A 148 14.68 -7.59 -7.17
CA ILE A 148 14.13 -7.22 -5.86
C ILE A 148 14.55 -8.26 -4.80
N SER A 149 15.25 -9.31 -5.21
CA SER A 149 15.92 -10.25 -4.34
C SER A 149 17.21 -9.65 -3.76
N SER A 150 17.11 -8.96 -2.62
CA SER A 150 18.24 -8.84 -1.66
C SER A 150 17.96 -7.98 -0.42
N GLY A 151 16.79 -7.35 -0.27
CA GLY A 151 16.59 -6.38 0.83
C GLY A 151 17.50 -5.14 0.73
N LYS A 152 18.17 -4.97 -0.42
CA LYS A 152 19.03 -3.84 -0.76
C LYS A 152 18.26 -2.52 -0.85
N TYR A 153 16.97 -2.61 -1.17
CA TYR A 153 16.10 -1.45 -1.33
C TYR A 153 14.93 -1.49 -0.35
N LYS A 154 14.64 -0.34 0.28
CA LYS A 154 13.41 -0.15 1.04
C LYS A 154 12.25 -0.01 0.05
N ALA A 155 11.51 -1.09 -0.16
CA ALA A 155 10.36 -1.15 -1.06
C ALA A 155 9.04 -0.98 -0.31
N LEU A 156 8.07 -0.33 -0.94
CA LEU A 156 6.69 -0.22 -0.50
C LEU A 156 5.77 -0.86 -1.54
N PHE A 157 4.97 -1.84 -1.13
CA PHE A 157 3.88 -2.39 -1.93
C PHE A 157 2.57 -1.75 -1.49
N ILE A 158 1.83 -1.16 -2.43
CA ILE A 158 0.53 -0.53 -2.16
C ILE A 158 -0.57 -1.36 -2.81
N PHE A 159 -1.33 -2.09 -2.02
CA PHE A 159 -2.49 -2.86 -2.46
C PHE A 159 -3.76 -2.00 -2.35
N ASP A 160 -4.14 -1.36 -3.45
CA ASP A 160 -5.30 -0.45 -3.48
C ASP A 160 -6.59 -1.20 -3.80
N GLY A 161 -7.65 -0.96 -3.01
CA GLY A 161 -9.00 -1.47 -3.26
C GLY A 161 -9.23 -2.92 -2.86
N LEU A 162 -8.86 -3.31 -1.63
CA LEU A 162 -9.05 -4.69 -1.13
C LEU A 162 -10.51 -5.17 -1.22
N ASP A 163 -11.48 -4.27 -1.12
CA ASP A 163 -12.91 -4.59 -1.30
C ASP A 163 -13.27 -5.06 -2.71
N GLU A 164 -12.33 -4.98 -3.66
CA GLU A 164 -12.47 -5.44 -5.03
C GLU A 164 -11.67 -6.72 -5.29
N CYS A 165 -10.96 -7.23 -4.28
CA CYS A 165 -10.15 -8.44 -4.40
C CYS A 165 -11.04 -9.67 -4.65
N ARG A 166 -10.68 -10.47 -5.67
CA ARG A 166 -11.35 -11.73 -6.01
C ARG A 166 -10.47 -12.95 -5.73
N LEU A 167 -9.30 -12.75 -5.14
CA LEU A 167 -8.45 -13.82 -4.66
C LEU A 167 -9.01 -14.34 -3.33
N PRO A 168 -8.86 -15.64 -3.04
CA PRO A 168 -9.38 -16.21 -1.80
C PRO A 168 -8.59 -15.79 -0.55
N LEU A 169 -7.38 -15.25 -0.70
CA LEU A 169 -6.47 -14.80 0.36
C LEU A 169 -6.30 -15.83 1.47
N HIS A 170 -5.87 -17.03 1.12
CA HIS A 170 -5.78 -18.16 2.05
C HIS A 170 -4.58 -18.10 3.02
N PHE A 171 -4.50 -17.06 3.86
CA PHE A 171 -3.39 -16.80 4.79
C PHE A 171 -2.94 -18.00 5.63
N LYS A 172 -3.87 -18.85 6.09
CA LYS A 172 -3.57 -20.02 6.94
C LYS A 172 -3.31 -21.31 6.15
N ARG A 173 -3.74 -21.39 4.88
CA ARG A 173 -3.65 -22.62 4.06
C ARG A 173 -2.55 -22.54 3.00
N ASN A 174 -2.20 -21.34 2.57
CA ASN A 174 -1.14 -21.15 1.60
C ASN A 174 0.21 -21.57 2.16
N GLU A 175 1.01 -22.20 1.30
CA GLU A 175 2.37 -22.57 1.66
C GLU A 175 3.24 -21.35 1.95
N THR A 176 4.22 -21.53 2.83
CA THR A 176 5.21 -20.49 3.12
C THR A 176 6.19 -20.35 1.95
N LEU A 177 6.31 -19.15 1.42
CA LEU A 177 7.19 -18.80 0.32
C LEU A 177 8.26 -17.78 0.77
N ARG A 178 9.53 -18.18 0.71
CA ARG A 178 10.68 -17.34 1.11
C ARG A 178 11.53 -16.83 -0.06
N HIS A 179 11.39 -17.42 -1.23
CA HIS A 179 12.24 -17.13 -2.39
C HIS A 179 11.43 -16.48 -3.51
N ALA A 180 11.84 -15.29 -3.93
CA ALA A 180 11.15 -14.49 -4.93
C ALA A 180 11.14 -15.11 -6.34
N ASN A 181 12.06 -16.03 -6.64
CA ASN A 181 12.20 -16.67 -7.94
C ASN A 181 11.27 -17.88 -8.16
N LYS A 182 10.65 -18.43 -7.11
CA LYS A 182 9.76 -19.59 -7.25
C LYS A 182 8.41 -19.13 -7.76
N LYS A 183 7.92 -19.79 -8.83
CA LYS A 183 6.60 -19.50 -9.39
C LYS A 183 5.50 -20.15 -8.54
N LYS A 184 4.48 -19.36 -8.17
CA LYS A 184 3.32 -19.76 -7.37
C LYS A 184 2.06 -19.03 -7.84
N SER A 185 0.90 -19.43 -7.34
CA SER A 185 -0.34 -18.68 -7.60
C SER A 185 -0.22 -17.26 -7.06
N VAL A 186 -0.96 -16.33 -7.67
CA VAL A 186 -0.99 -14.92 -7.21
C VAL A 186 -1.44 -14.84 -5.76
N ASP A 187 -2.38 -15.69 -5.33
CA ASP A 187 -2.83 -15.78 -3.95
C ASP A 187 -1.70 -16.10 -2.95
N VAL A 188 -0.85 -17.09 -3.28
CA VAL A 188 0.31 -17.47 -2.47
C VAL A 188 1.34 -16.33 -2.44
N LEU A 189 1.57 -15.63 -3.57
CA LEU A 189 2.49 -14.48 -3.60
C LEU A 189 2.02 -13.35 -2.67
N LEU A 190 0.76 -12.93 -2.79
CA LEU A 190 0.23 -11.79 -2.02
C LEU A 190 0.17 -12.09 -0.53
N THR A 191 -0.35 -13.26 -0.15
CA THR A 191 -0.42 -13.65 1.27
C THR A 191 0.97 -13.72 1.90
N ASN A 192 1.99 -14.24 1.19
CA ASN A 192 3.36 -14.28 1.72
C ASN A 192 4.04 -12.90 1.77
N LEU A 193 3.72 -11.96 0.87
CA LEU A 193 4.17 -10.56 0.97
C LEU A 193 3.54 -9.87 2.19
N ILE A 194 2.23 -10.03 2.39
CA ILE A 194 1.50 -9.38 3.48
C ILE A 194 1.96 -9.92 4.84
N VAL A 195 2.09 -11.25 4.97
CA VAL A 195 2.62 -11.90 6.20
C VAL A 195 4.10 -11.56 6.44
N GLY A 196 4.86 -11.27 5.38
CA GLY A 196 6.29 -10.96 5.46
C GLY A 196 7.21 -12.18 5.35
N ASN A 197 6.70 -13.34 4.93
CA ASN A 197 7.52 -14.48 4.56
C ASN A 197 8.36 -14.18 3.30
N LEU A 198 7.78 -13.41 2.38
CA LEU A 198 8.42 -12.91 1.18
C LEU A 198 8.69 -11.41 1.35
N LEU A 199 9.95 -11.00 1.14
CA LEU A 199 10.41 -9.63 1.36
C LEU A 199 10.03 -9.08 2.76
N PRO A 200 10.60 -9.65 3.84
CA PRO A 200 10.27 -9.26 5.22
C PRO A 200 10.50 -7.76 5.48
N SER A 201 11.50 -7.15 4.83
CA SER A 201 11.81 -5.71 5.01
C SER A 201 10.92 -4.76 4.20
N ALA A 202 10.05 -5.27 3.31
CA ALA A 202 9.18 -4.42 2.52
C ALA A 202 8.03 -3.85 3.36
N LEU A 203 7.71 -2.58 3.14
CA LEU A 203 6.51 -1.94 3.68
C LEU A 203 5.29 -2.35 2.86
N ILE A 204 4.15 -2.47 3.53
CA ILE A 204 2.87 -2.85 2.93
C ILE A 204 1.82 -1.80 3.30
N TRP A 205 1.17 -1.20 2.31
CA TRP A 205 0.01 -0.35 2.50
C TRP A 205 -1.20 -0.98 1.80
N ILE A 206 -2.29 -1.20 2.52
CA ILE A 206 -3.53 -1.75 1.97
C ILE A 206 -4.63 -0.71 2.16
N THR A 207 -5.41 -0.41 1.13
CA THR A 207 -6.64 0.38 1.26
C THR A 207 -7.86 -0.52 1.14
N SER A 208 -8.91 -0.23 1.91
CA SER A 208 -10.13 -1.05 1.90
C SER A 208 -11.36 -0.27 2.33
N ARG A 209 -12.54 -0.69 1.88
CA ARG A 209 -13.77 -0.38 2.62
C ARG A 209 -13.82 -1.20 3.93
N PRO A 210 -14.45 -0.68 4.99
CA PRO A 210 -14.51 -1.39 6.27
C PRO A 210 -15.02 -2.84 6.14
N ALA A 211 -16.04 -3.10 5.32
CA ALA A 211 -16.63 -4.41 5.12
C ALA A 211 -15.67 -5.49 4.55
N ALA A 212 -14.57 -5.09 3.91
CA ALA A 212 -13.58 -6.02 3.37
C ALA A 212 -12.25 -5.99 4.15
N ALA A 213 -12.13 -5.16 5.19
CA ALA A 213 -10.92 -5.04 5.98
C ALA A 213 -10.52 -6.37 6.65
N ASP A 214 -11.52 -7.15 7.08
CA ASP A 214 -11.32 -8.41 7.81
C ASP A 214 -10.86 -9.57 6.91
N LEU A 215 -10.74 -9.34 5.60
CA LEU A 215 -10.03 -10.27 4.70
C LEU A 215 -8.54 -10.35 5.05
N ILE A 216 -7.98 -9.33 5.71
CA ILE A 216 -6.60 -9.34 6.21
C ILE A 216 -6.64 -9.70 7.69
N PRO A 217 -5.99 -10.81 8.12
CA PRO A 217 -5.90 -11.16 9.52
C PRO A 217 -5.24 -10.04 10.34
N SER A 218 -5.79 -9.75 11.51
CA SER A 218 -5.31 -8.66 12.38
C SER A 218 -3.83 -8.80 12.76
N GLU A 219 -3.33 -10.04 12.88
CA GLU A 219 -1.94 -10.36 13.16
C GLU A 219 -0.97 -9.92 12.04
N CYS A 220 -1.47 -9.66 10.84
CA CYS A 220 -0.68 -9.16 9.70
C CYS A 220 -0.62 -7.62 9.66
N VAL A 221 -1.44 -6.92 10.45
CA VAL A 221 -1.61 -5.46 10.41
C VAL A 221 -0.94 -4.84 11.64
N HIS A 222 -0.03 -3.90 11.39
CA HIS A 222 0.69 -3.21 12.47
C HIS A 222 0.01 -1.89 12.87
N ARG A 223 -0.71 -1.29 11.92
CA ARG A 223 -1.43 -0.03 12.13
C ARG A 223 -2.68 0.00 11.27
N VAL A 224 -3.77 0.45 11.86
CA VAL A 224 -5.01 0.79 11.15
C VAL A 224 -5.12 2.31 11.07
N THR A 225 -5.47 2.82 9.89
CA THR A 225 -5.78 4.23 9.71
C THR A 225 -7.14 4.38 9.04
N GLU A 226 -7.75 5.55 9.20
CA GLU A 226 -9.03 5.86 8.60
C GLU A 226 -8.94 7.19 7.84
N VAL A 227 -9.44 7.19 6.60
CA VAL A 227 -9.62 8.41 5.82
C VAL A 227 -10.90 9.08 6.26
N ARG A 228 -10.81 10.33 6.70
CA ARG A 228 -11.96 11.15 7.08
C ARG A 228 -11.96 12.46 6.29
N GLY A 229 -13.15 13.01 6.07
CA GLY A 229 -13.35 14.22 5.30
C GLY A 229 -13.50 13.98 3.79
N LEU A 230 -14.00 14.99 3.08
CA LEU A 230 -14.30 14.93 1.66
C LEU A 230 -13.10 15.39 0.82
N TYR A 231 -12.78 14.62 -0.21
CA TYR A 231 -11.79 15.00 -1.22
C TYR A 231 -12.52 15.74 -2.34
N PHE A 232 -12.17 16.99 -2.57
CA PHE A 232 -12.62 17.73 -3.75
C PHE A 232 -11.57 17.56 -4.86
N LEU A 233 -11.99 16.94 -5.96
CA LEU A 233 -11.22 16.91 -7.21
C LEU A 233 -11.49 18.22 -7.96
N PHE A 234 -10.46 18.94 -8.35
CA PHE A 234 -10.55 19.85 -9.50
C PHE A 234 -10.17 19.04 -10.74
N ASN A 235 -11.10 18.94 -11.70
CA ASN A 235 -11.03 18.04 -12.86
C ASN A 235 -9.76 18.22 -13.70
N SER A 236 -9.06 17.10 -13.94
CA SER A 236 -8.65 16.56 -15.24
C SER A 236 -8.05 15.17 -14.99
N GLY A 237 -8.43 14.15 -15.76
CA GLY A 237 -8.06 12.75 -15.52
C GLY A 237 -6.55 12.51 -15.40
N PHE A 238 -6.16 11.53 -14.58
CA PHE A 238 -4.77 11.14 -14.41
C PHE A 238 -4.60 9.61 -14.49
N THR A 239 -3.57 9.18 -15.21
CA THR A 239 -3.02 7.82 -15.20
C THR A 239 -1.59 7.94 -14.68
N VAL A 240 -1.33 7.50 -13.44
CA VAL A 240 0.04 7.40 -12.93
C VAL A 240 0.62 6.12 -13.52
N LYS A 241 1.50 6.23 -14.52
CA LYS A 241 2.29 5.10 -15.00
C LYS A 241 3.62 5.11 -14.25
N LEU A 242 3.77 4.20 -13.29
CA LEU A 242 5.04 3.96 -12.61
C LEU A 242 5.84 2.97 -13.47
N ILE A 243 7.13 3.25 -13.63
CA ILE A 243 8.05 2.48 -14.48
C ILE A 243 8.35 1.14 -13.85
#